data_AF-A0A969FU32-F1
#
_entry.id   AF-A0A969FU32-F1
#
_cell.length_a   1.000
_cell.length_b   1.000
_cell.length_c   1.000
_cell.angle_alpha   90.00
_cell.angle_beta   90.00
_cell.angle_gamma   90.00
#
_symmetry.space_group_name_H-M   'P 1'
#
loop_
_entity.id
_entity.type
_entity.pdbx_description
1 polymer ?
#
loop_
_entity_poly.entity_id
_entity_poly.type
_entity_poly.pdbx_seq_one_letter_code
_entity_poly.pdbx_strand_id
1 'polypeptide(L)'
;MLAVYGKGGMGKSFFTTNLVAKLALTGHRVLQLGCDPKHDSCNALFGGASLPTLGDTWRQFREEGREQDLKVHHVVFKTPIMGERATVFGCEIGGPEVGRGCGGRGISFGFDVLEDMGISRWALDYVVMDFLGDVVCGGFAMPLARSLAEEVIILCGNDRQSLYAANNIARATEYFARMGGRTRLLGLVINRDDGSGVAERFADRVGLPVLLKIPLSRKACDLADSFQLALLDESFDALFGSIAQAIVSRTTPTVKQVTPLDYQEFMALFGNVRTDLSPASAFVEDLFDTPAESVTLPPVHLHEAAIAERLDLGAPAKQVATRLLKELGLYVTDATVDPQKGLTLTVDGHVIICFGSEQDLDSKMAVLAALSHSGEPYHYVDLRRPTSPLYR
;
A
#
# COMPACT_ATOMS: atom_id res chain seq x y z
N MET A 1 -10.86 -0.49 -9.01
CA MET A 1 -9.90 -1.46 -8.43
C MET A 1 -10.11 -1.58 -6.92
N LEU A 2 -9.91 -2.77 -6.34
CA LEU A 2 -10.02 -3.02 -4.90
C LEU A 2 -8.66 -3.37 -4.30
N ALA A 3 -8.34 -2.82 -3.13
CA ALA A 3 -7.19 -3.24 -2.33
C ALA A 3 -7.64 -3.98 -1.06
N VAL A 4 -6.93 -5.04 -0.72
CA VAL A 4 -7.13 -5.85 0.48
C VAL A 4 -5.90 -5.67 1.36
N TYR A 5 -6.08 -5.03 2.52
CA TYR A 5 -5.03 -4.81 3.50
C TYR A 5 -5.27 -5.62 4.77
N GLY A 6 -4.24 -5.71 5.61
CA GLY A 6 -4.31 -6.36 6.92
C GLY A 6 -2.95 -6.85 7.39
N LYS A 7 -2.84 -7.14 8.68
CA LYS A 7 -1.63 -7.71 9.29
C LYS A 7 -1.21 -9.02 8.59
N GLY A 8 0.08 -9.29 8.55
CA GLY A 8 0.65 -10.56 8.12
C GLY A 8 0.01 -11.74 8.86
N GLY A 9 -0.31 -12.80 8.12
CA GLY A 9 -0.92 -14.01 8.67
C GLY A 9 -2.43 -13.94 8.98
N MET A 10 -3.11 -12.82 8.70
CA MET A 10 -4.58 -12.68 8.84
C MET A 10 -5.39 -13.33 7.71
N GLY A 11 -4.73 -13.94 6.72
CA GLY A 11 -5.42 -14.63 5.62
C GLY A 11 -5.90 -13.71 4.50
N LYS A 12 -5.15 -12.63 4.19
CA LYS A 12 -5.43 -11.76 3.02
C LYS A 12 -5.49 -12.54 1.72
N SER A 13 -4.44 -13.30 1.39
CA SER A 13 -4.39 -14.11 0.17
C SER A 13 -5.51 -15.14 0.10
N PHE A 14 -5.90 -15.72 1.24
CA PHE A 14 -7.07 -16.61 1.33
C PHE A 14 -8.37 -15.87 0.98
N PHE A 15 -8.62 -14.70 1.57
CA PHE A 15 -9.80 -13.90 1.26
C PHE A 15 -9.81 -13.42 -0.19
N THR A 16 -8.69 -12.85 -0.66
CA THR A 16 -8.54 -12.32 -2.01
C THR A 16 -8.79 -13.41 -3.04
N THR A 17 -8.17 -14.59 -2.89
CA THR A 17 -8.33 -15.74 -3.79
C THR A 17 -9.79 -16.18 -3.90
N ASN A 18 -10.48 -16.32 -2.76
CA ASN A 18 -11.87 -16.76 -2.76
C ASN A 18 -12.84 -15.67 -3.26
N LEU A 19 -12.57 -14.40 -2.97
CA LEU A 19 -13.33 -13.27 -3.52
C LEU A 19 -13.18 -13.17 -5.05
N VAL A 20 -11.95 -13.23 -5.55
CA VAL A 20 -11.64 -13.21 -6.99
C VAL A 20 -12.31 -14.37 -7.70
N ALA A 21 -12.21 -15.58 -7.14
CA ALA A 21 -12.88 -16.75 -7.69
C ALA A 21 -14.40 -16.55 -7.75
N LYS A 22 -15.02 -16.01 -6.70
CA LYS A 22 -16.47 -15.78 -6.68
C LYS A 22 -16.91 -14.69 -7.66
N LEU A 23 -16.18 -13.59 -7.76
CA LEU A 23 -16.44 -12.54 -8.75
C LEU A 23 -16.35 -13.11 -10.17
N ALA A 24 -15.34 -13.93 -10.47
CA ALA A 24 -15.20 -14.57 -11.78
C ALA A 24 -16.33 -15.55 -12.10
N LEU A 25 -16.77 -16.35 -11.12
CA LEU A 25 -17.92 -17.26 -11.26
C LEU A 25 -19.25 -16.52 -11.50
N THR A 26 -19.33 -15.23 -11.15
CA THR A 26 -20.48 -14.37 -11.46
C THR A 26 -20.38 -13.66 -12.81
N GLY A 27 -19.42 -14.05 -13.65
CA GLY A 27 -19.28 -13.58 -15.04
C GLY A 27 -18.35 -12.39 -15.23
N HIS A 28 -17.63 -11.97 -14.19
CA HIS A 28 -16.70 -10.84 -14.27
C HIS A 28 -15.29 -11.27 -14.65
N ARG A 29 -14.57 -10.41 -15.37
CA ARG A 29 -13.16 -10.59 -15.70
C ARG A 29 -12.31 -9.99 -14.58
N VAL A 30 -11.63 -10.86 -13.84
CA VAL A 30 -10.96 -10.47 -12.59
C VAL A 30 -9.47 -10.81 -12.63
N LEU A 31 -8.65 -9.84 -12.23
CA LEU A 31 -7.23 -10.02 -11.97
C LEU A 31 -6.97 -9.98 -10.46
N GLN A 32 -6.33 -11.03 -9.95
CA GLN A 32 -5.67 -10.97 -8.64
C GLN A 32 -4.25 -10.43 -8.82
N LEU A 33 -3.90 -9.41 -8.06
CA LEU A 33 -2.56 -8.81 -8.06
C LEU A 33 -1.92 -8.98 -6.68
N GLY A 34 -0.86 -9.77 -6.60
CA GLY A 34 -0.06 -9.93 -5.39
C GLY A 34 0.89 -8.75 -5.19
N CYS A 35 0.66 -7.98 -4.13
CA CYS A 35 1.43 -6.80 -3.75
C CYS A 35 2.14 -6.99 -2.39
N ASP A 36 2.61 -8.21 -2.14
CA ASP A 36 3.32 -8.61 -0.92
C ASP A 36 4.69 -9.20 -1.31
N PRO A 37 5.82 -8.75 -0.70
CA PRO A 37 7.16 -9.34 -0.85
C PRO A 37 7.24 -10.86 -0.63
N LYS A 38 6.20 -11.49 -0.08
CA LYS A 38 6.09 -12.93 0.10
C LYS A 38 5.82 -13.71 -1.20
N HIS A 39 5.20 -13.09 -2.21
CA HIS A 39 4.95 -13.64 -3.56
C HIS A 39 4.17 -14.95 -3.65
N ASP A 40 3.25 -15.19 -2.72
CA ASP A 40 2.42 -16.40 -2.69
C ASP A 40 0.92 -16.11 -2.72
N SER A 41 0.52 -14.87 -3.10
CA SER A 41 -0.88 -14.47 -3.09
C SER A 41 -1.71 -15.33 -4.04
N CYS A 42 -1.19 -15.56 -5.25
CA CYS A 42 -1.85 -16.29 -6.31
C CYS A 42 -1.69 -17.82 -6.21
N ASN A 43 -0.84 -18.35 -5.33
CA ASN A 43 -0.50 -19.78 -5.34
C ASN A 43 -1.73 -20.68 -5.20
N ALA A 44 -2.64 -20.36 -4.28
CA ALA A 44 -3.89 -21.11 -4.10
C ALA A 44 -4.80 -21.03 -5.34
N LEU A 45 -4.82 -19.89 -6.02
CA LEU A 45 -5.60 -19.70 -7.25
C LEU A 45 -5.07 -20.55 -8.41
N PHE A 46 -3.75 -20.78 -8.46
CA PHE A 46 -3.05 -21.56 -9.49
C PHE A 46 -2.68 -22.98 -9.03
N GLY A 47 -3.42 -23.55 -8.07
CA GLY A 47 -3.26 -24.94 -7.66
C GLY A 47 -1.88 -25.27 -7.07
N GLY A 48 -1.26 -24.31 -6.40
CA GLY A 48 0.05 -24.43 -5.76
C GLY A 48 1.23 -24.02 -6.64
N ALA A 49 1.00 -23.65 -7.90
CA ALA A 49 2.06 -23.15 -8.76
C ALA A 49 2.48 -21.73 -8.33
N SER A 50 3.77 -21.56 -8.07
CA SER A 50 4.37 -20.23 -7.86
C SER A 50 4.50 -19.53 -9.20
N LEU A 51 3.91 -18.35 -9.33
CA LEU A 51 4.04 -17.53 -10.53
C LEU A 51 5.41 -16.82 -10.56
N PRO A 52 6.02 -16.65 -11.74
CA PRO A 52 7.11 -15.69 -11.90
C PRO A 52 6.66 -14.30 -11.46
N THR A 53 7.51 -13.61 -10.70
CA THR A 53 7.22 -12.24 -10.28
C THR A 53 7.53 -11.25 -11.42
N LEU A 54 6.79 -10.15 -11.48
CA LEU A 54 7.05 -9.07 -12.43
C LEU A 54 8.46 -8.52 -12.23
N GLY A 55 8.88 -8.30 -10.98
CA GLY A 55 10.22 -7.80 -10.65
C GLY A 55 11.35 -8.69 -11.16
N ASP A 56 11.23 -10.01 -10.97
CA ASP A 56 12.24 -10.96 -11.45
C ASP A 56 12.23 -11.10 -12.97
N THR A 57 11.04 -11.17 -13.57
CA THR A 57 10.88 -11.24 -15.03
C THR A 57 11.46 -10.00 -15.69
N TRP A 58 11.18 -8.81 -15.16
CA TRP A 58 11.75 -7.56 -15.67
C TRP A 58 13.28 -7.55 -15.56
N ARG A 59 13.82 -8.02 -14.42
CA ARG A 59 15.27 -8.10 -14.23
C ARG A 59 15.92 -9.01 -15.27
N GLN A 60 15.33 -10.17 -15.53
CA GLN A 60 15.82 -11.09 -16.56
C GLN A 60 15.87 -10.41 -17.94
N PHE A 61 14.77 -9.77 -18.35
CA PHE A 61 14.72 -9.06 -19.65
C PHE A 61 15.75 -7.93 -19.73
N ARG A 62 15.97 -7.21 -18.63
CA ARG A 62 16.99 -6.15 -18.55
C ARG A 62 18.40 -6.69 -18.65
N GLU A 63 18.72 -7.81 -17.99
CA GLU A 63 20.04 -8.45 -18.07
C GLU A 63 20.35 -8.95 -19.49
N GLU A 64 19.32 -9.32 -20.24
CA GLU A 64 19.40 -9.69 -21.65
C GLU A 64 19.41 -8.47 -22.61
N GLY A 65 19.24 -7.23 -22.12
CA GLY A 65 19.15 -6.01 -22.93
C GLY A 65 17.87 -5.91 -23.77
N ARG A 66 16.79 -6.52 -23.28
CA ARG A 66 15.52 -6.71 -23.98
C ARG A 66 14.33 -6.14 -23.21
N GLU A 67 14.51 -5.14 -22.34
CA GLU A 67 13.39 -4.59 -21.55
C GLU A 67 12.18 -4.16 -22.40
N GLN A 68 12.39 -3.66 -23.62
CA GLN A 68 11.34 -3.28 -24.57
C GLN A 68 10.48 -4.45 -25.07
N ASP A 69 10.99 -5.67 -24.97
CA ASP A 69 10.31 -6.90 -25.38
C ASP A 69 9.42 -7.47 -24.27
N LEU A 70 9.48 -6.93 -23.05
CA LEU A 70 8.57 -7.31 -21.99
C LEU A 70 7.13 -6.98 -22.43
N LYS A 71 6.21 -7.91 -22.17
CA LYS A 71 4.79 -7.87 -22.57
C LYS A 71 3.94 -8.49 -21.48
N VAL A 72 2.64 -8.22 -21.52
CA VAL A 72 1.64 -8.69 -20.55
C VAL A 72 1.71 -10.20 -20.30
N HIS A 73 1.84 -11.03 -21.35
CA HIS A 73 1.84 -12.49 -21.21
C HIS A 73 3.06 -13.06 -20.48
N HIS A 74 4.11 -12.27 -20.25
CA HIS A 74 5.27 -12.69 -19.46
C HIS A 74 5.02 -12.57 -17.95
N VAL A 75 4.06 -11.74 -17.51
CA VAL A 75 3.84 -11.40 -16.10
C VAL A 75 2.40 -11.60 -15.62
N VAL A 76 1.44 -11.71 -16.55
CA VAL A 76 0.04 -12.01 -16.25
C VAL A 76 -0.31 -13.40 -16.76
N PHE A 77 -0.72 -14.26 -15.85
CA PHE A 77 -1.09 -15.64 -16.10
C PHE A 77 -2.58 -15.83 -15.96
N LYS A 78 -3.13 -16.90 -16.56
CA LYS A 78 -4.55 -17.25 -16.45
C LYS A 78 -4.71 -18.70 -16.08
N THR A 79 -5.77 -19.02 -15.34
CA THR A 79 -6.11 -20.39 -14.98
C THR A 79 -7.62 -20.59 -14.98
N PRO A 80 -8.14 -21.72 -15.47
CA PRO A 80 -9.53 -22.09 -15.26
C PRO A 80 -9.75 -22.47 -13.79
N ILE A 81 -10.93 -22.13 -13.25
CA ILE A 81 -11.34 -22.52 -11.90
C ILE A 81 -12.63 -23.31 -11.94
N MET A 82 -12.87 -24.12 -10.89
CA MET A 82 -14.15 -24.77 -10.64
C MET A 82 -14.65 -25.65 -11.81
N GLY A 83 -13.74 -26.41 -12.43
CA GLY A 83 -14.06 -27.25 -13.59
C GLY A 83 -14.35 -26.42 -14.84
N GLU A 84 -13.47 -25.44 -15.14
CA GLU A 84 -13.56 -24.54 -16.31
C GLU A 84 -14.80 -23.63 -16.35
N ARG A 85 -15.56 -23.52 -15.25
CA ARG A 85 -16.72 -22.63 -15.14
C ARG A 85 -16.37 -21.15 -15.26
N ALA A 86 -15.15 -20.77 -14.90
CA ALA A 86 -14.64 -19.41 -15.06
C ALA A 86 -13.12 -19.42 -15.29
N THR A 87 -12.60 -18.32 -15.82
CA THR A 87 -11.16 -18.05 -15.94
C THR A 87 -10.81 -16.83 -15.09
N VAL A 88 -9.74 -16.94 -14.31
CA VAL A 88 -9.18 -15.86 -13.51
C VAL A 88 -7.78 -15.52 -14.00
N PHE A 89 -7.38 -14.27 -13.81
CA PHE A 89 -6.03 -13.79 -14.11
C PHE A 89 -5.26 -13.56 -12.82
N GLY A 90 -3.95 -13.80 -12.85
CA GLY A 90 -3.05 -13.60 -11.71
C GLY A 90 -1.75 -12.94 -12.14
N CYS A 91 -1.22 -12.09 -11.27
CA CYS A 91 0.09 -11.47 -11.41
C CYS A 91 0.68 -11.28 -10.01
N GLU A 92 1.97 -11.61 -9.84
CA GLU A 92 2.74 -11.32 -8.63
C GLU A 92 3.69 -10.18 -8.93
N ILE A 93 3.60 -9.04 -8.24
CA ILE A 93 4.49 -7.91 -8.51
C ILE A 93 5.94 -8.28 -8.21
N GLY A 94 6.18 -9.02 -7.13
CA GLY A 94 7.54 -9.20 -6.67
C GLY A 94 7.93 -8.17 -5.62
N GLY A 95 9.14 -8.36 -5.13
CA GLY A 95 9.74 -7.71 -3.99
C GLY A 95 11.24 -7.88 -4.14
N PRO A 96 12.05 -7.09 -3.45
CA PRO A 96 13.50 -7.24 -3.55
C PRO A 96 13.92 -8.61 -3.00
N GLU A 97 15.13 -9.04 -3.36
CA GLU A 97 15.73 -10.24 -2.78
C GLU A 97 15.67 -10.22 -1.24
N VAL A 98 15.41 -11.39 -0.64
CA VAL A 98 15.33 -11.53 0.82
C VAL A 98 16.57 -10.94 1.48
N GLY A 99 16.38 -10.00 2.40
CA GLY A 99 17.46 -9.31 3.11
C GLY A 99 18.12 -8.16 2.34
N ARG A 100 17.62 -7.78 1.16
CA ARG A 100 18.14 -6.67 0.34
C ARG A 100 17.02 -5.75 -0.13
N GLY A 101 17.38 -4.53 -0.55
CA GLY A 101 16.47 -3.59 -1.18
C GLY A 101 15.37 -3.02 -0.25
N CYS A 102 14.33 -2.45 -0.86
CA CYS A 102 13.17 -1.89 -0.16
C CYS A 102 11.89 -2.47 -0.78
N GLY A 103 11.10 -3.18 0.03
CA GLY A 103 9.83 -3.79 -0.42
C GLY A 103 8.90 -2.79 -1.09
N GLY A 104 8.73 -1.61 -0.49
CA GLY A 104 7.90 -0.55 -1.04
C GLY A 104 8.35 -0.09 -2.43
N ARG A 105 9.66 0.07 -2.67
CA ARG A 105 10.17 0.48 -3.99
C ARG A 105 9.91 -0.58 -5.06
N GLY A 106 10.01 -1.86 -4.71
CA GLY A 106 9.68 -2.96 -5.63
C GLY A 106 8.21 -2.92 -6.05
N ILE A 107 7.31 -2.68 -5.08
CA ILE A 107 5.88 -2.53 -5.36
C ILE A 107 5.62 -1.32 -6.26
N SER A 108 6.16 -0.14 -5.94
CA SER A 108 6.00 1.06 -6.77
C SER A 108 6.45 0.84 -8.21
N PHE A 109 7.63 0.26 -8.38
CA PHE A 109 8.17 -0.07 -9.69
C PHE A 109 7.25 -1.02 -10.48
N GLY A 110 6.73 -2.06 -9.83
CA GLY A 110 5.81 -2.99 -10.49
C GLY A 110 4.53 -2.34 -10.98
N PHE A 111 3.96 -1.39 -10.21
CA PHE A 111 2.81 -0.61 -10.67
C PHE A 111 3.14 0.25 -11.88
N ASP A 112 4.29 0.92 -11.88
CA ASP A 112 4.70 1.74 -13.04
C ASP A 112 4.83 0.87 -14.31
N VAL A 113 5.41 -0.34 -14.19
CA VAL A 113 5.47 -1.30 -15.32
C VAL A 113 4.08 -1.73 -15.78
N LEU A 114 3.14 -2.01 -14.87
CA LEU A 114 1.78 -2.39 -15.23
C LEU A 114 0.99 -1.23 -15.87
N GLU A 115 1.22 0.00 -15.41
CA GLU A 115 0.67 1.22 -16.01
C GLU A 115 1.20 1.42 -17.43
N ASP A 116 2.50 1.25 -17.65
CA ASP A 116 3.14 1.30 -18.98
C ASP A 116 2.60 0.22 -19.94
N MET A 117 2.25 -0.95 -19.40
CA MET A 117 1.54 -2.01 -20.15
C MET A 117 0.05 -1.71 -20.39
N GLY A 118 -0.45 -0.59 -19.86
CA GLY A 118 -1.81 -0.13 -20.07
C GLY A 118 -2.87 -0.91 -19.28
N ILE A 119 -2.57 -1.31 -18.03
CA ILE A 119 -3.52 -2.03 -17.15
C ILE A 119 -4.92 -1.39 -17.09
N SER A 120 -5.00 -0.06 -17.14
CA SER A 120 -6.25 0.71 -17.16
C SER A 120 -7.10 0.53 -18.42
N ARG A 121 -6.51 0.02 -19.51
CA ARG A 121 -7.17 -0.27 -20.79
C ARG A 121 -7.50 -1.75 -20.96
N TRP A 122 -7.06 -2.60 -20.04
CA TRP A 122 -7.42 -4.01 -20.08
C TRP A 122 -8.91 -4.14 -19.78
N ALA A 123 -9.58 -5.04 -20.50
CA ALA A 123 -10.99 -5.32 -20.29
C ALA A 123 -11.19 -6.20 -19.05
N LEU A 124 -10.84 -5.66 -17.88
CA LEU A 124 -11.06 -6.24 -16.56
C LEU A 124 -12.17 -5.46 -15.86
N ASP A 125 -13.11 -6.18 -15.26
CA ASP A 125 -14.14 -5.58 -14.42
C ASP A 125 -13.58 -5.29 -13.03
N TYR A 126 -12.67 -6.15 -12.54
CA TYR A 126 -12.06 -6.04 -11.23
C TYR A 126 -10.55 -6.34 -11.27
N VAL A 127 -9.80 -5.51 -10.55
CA VAL A 127 -8.43 -5.81 -10.10
C VAL A 127 -8.49 -5.83 -8.58
N VAL A 128 -8.18 -6.97 -7.97
CA VAL A 128 -8.17 -7.15 -6.52
C VAL A 128 -6.72 -7.33 -6.07
N MET A 129 -6.22 -6.38 -5.31
CA MET A 129 -4.82 -6.28 -4.94
C MET A 129 -4.62 -6.74 -3.49
N ASP A 130 -3.76 -7.73 -3.28
CA ASP A 130 -3.41 -8.24 -1.94
C ASP A 130 -2.16 -7.53 -1.41
N PHE A 131 -2.35 -6.58 -0.50
CA PHE A 131 -1.27 -5.72 0.01
C PHE A 131 -0.77 -6.14 1.39
N LEU A 132 0.54 -6.05 1.58
CA LEU A 132 1.15 -6.09 2.90
C LEU A 132 0.64 -4.90 3.74
N GLY A 133 -0.01 -5.18 4.88
CA GLY A 133 -0.63 -4.17 5.74
C GLY A 133 -0.01 -4.03 7.13
N ASP A 134 1.10 -4.72 7.41
CA ASP A 134 1.85 -4.54 8.67
C ASP A 134 2.49 -3.15 8.76
N VAL A 135 2.90 -2.62 7.61
CA VAL A 135 3.43 -1.26 7.45
C VAL A 135 2.64 -0.56 6.35
N VAL A 136 2.28 0.71 6.58
CA VAL A 136 1.55 1.54 5.61
C VAL A 136 2.38 2.78 5.32
N CYS A 137 3.58 2.57 4.80
CA CYS A 137 4.54 3.63 4.47
C CYS A 137 5.14 3.42 3.07
N GLY A 138 5.62 4.51 2.45
CA GLY A 138 6.24 4.49 1.12
C GLY A 138 5.37 3.76 0.09
N GLY A 139 5.97 2.81 -0.64
CA GLY A 139 5.26 2.05 -1.68
C GLY A 139 4.11 1.15 -1.18
N PHE A 140 4.07 0.77 0.10
CA PHE A 140 2.93 0.02 0.65
C PHE A 140 1.70 0.90 0.89
N ALA A 141 1.89 2.22 0.96
CA ALA A 141 0.81 3.20 0.99
C ALA A 141 0.37 3.67 -0.41
N MET A 142 1.07 3.24 -1.48
CA MET A 142 0.85 3.73 -2.84
C MET A 142 -0.60 3.60 -3.34
N PRO A 143 -1.35 2.52 -3.08
CA PRO A 143 -2.76 2.43 -3.47
C PRO A 143 -3.62 3.54 -2.90
N LEU A 144 -3.30 3.98 -1.68
CA LEU A 144 -3.98 5.06 -0.97
C LEU A 144 -3.48 6.41 -1.48
N ALA A 145 -2.15 6.58 -1.53
CA ALA A 145 -1.49 7.84 -1.87
C ALA A 145 -1.74 8.28 -3.32
N ARG A 146 -1.63 7.37 -4.28
CA ARG A 146 -1.86 7.63 -5.72
C ARG A 146 -3.32 7.39 -6.14
N SER A 147 -4.21 7.05 -5.20
CA SER A 147 -5.60 6.67 -5.47
C SER A 147 -5.72 5.57 -6.54
N LEU A 148 -4.78 4.62 -6.57
CA LEU A 148 -4.82 3.47 -7.50
C LEU A 148 -5.95 2.51 -7.13
N ALA A 149 -6.21 2.37 -5.82
CA ALA A 149 -7.39 1.68 -5.33
C ALA A 149 -8.54 2.68 -5.20
N GLU A 150 -9.69 2.34 -5.80
CA GLU A 150 -10.92 3.08 -5.52
C GLU A 150 -11.43 2.70 -4.13
N GLU A 151 -11.33 1.42 -3.78
CA GLU A 151 -11.94 0.82 -2.62
C GLU A 151 -10.93 -0.03 -1.84
N VAL A 152 -10.99 0.06 -0.51
CA VAL A 152 -10.11 -0.68 0.40
C VAL A 152 -10.93 -1.51 1.37
N ILE A 153 -10.60 -2.79 1.46
CA ILE A 153 -11.09 -3.73 2.47
C ILE A 153 -9.95 -4.00 3.45
N ILE A 154 -10.23 -3.93 4.74
CA ILE A 154 -9.26 -4.25 5.79
C ILE A 154 -9.62 -5.59 6.42
N LEU A 155 -8.69 -6.54 6.42
CA LEU A 155 -8.79 -7.79 7.18
C LEU A 155 -8.18 -7.65 8.57
N CYS A 156 -8.91 -8.15 9.55
CA CYS A 156 -8.45 -8.28 10.93
C CYS A 156 -8.99 -9.56 11.57
N GLY A 157 -8.41 -9.92 12.72
CA GLY A 157 -9.05 -10.81 13.68
C GLY A 157 -9.52 -10.02 14.90
N ASN A 158 -9.81 -10.70 16.00
CA ASN A 158 -10.13 -10.05 17.27
C ASN A 158 -8.89 -9.75 18.13
N ASP A 159 -7.67 -10.06 17.65
CA ASP A 159 -6.45 -9.82 18.38
C ASP A 159 -5.97 -8.36 18.29
N ARG A 160 -5.25 -7.93 19.33
CA ARG A 160 -4.74 -6.55 19.43
C ARG A 160 -3.85 -6.14 18.27
N GLN A 161 -3.01 -7.03 17.75
CA GLN A 161 -2.03 -6.65 16.74
C GLN A 161 -2.69 -6.47 15.37
N SER A 162 -3.65 -7.31 15.01
CA SER A 162 -4.40 -7.15 13.75
C SER A 162 -5.27 -5.90 13.76
N LEU A 163 -5.94 -5.60 14.87
CA LEU A 163 -6.73 -4.37 15.02
C LEU A 163 -5.86 -3.11 15.08
N TYR A 164 -4.63 -3.21 15.61
CA TYR A 164 -3.68 -2.09 15.57
C TYR A 164 -3.26 -1.77 14.15
N ALA A 165 -2.97 -2.80 13.34
CA ALA A 165 -2.70 -2.63 11.91
C ALA A 165 -3.92 -2.03 11.18
N ALA A 166 -5.13 -2.54 11.45
CA ALA A 166 -6.37 -1.99 10.89
C ALA A 166 -6.55 -0.50 11.22
N ASN A 167 -6.28 -0.09 12.46
CA ASN A 167 -6.34 1.31 12.89
C ASN A 167 -5.32 2.18 12.14
N ASN A 168 -4.10 1.68 11.92
CA ASN A 168 -3.08 2.41 11.16
C ASN A 168 -3.43 2.54 9.67
N ILE A 169 -4.03 1.53 9.06
CA ILE A 169 -4.54 1.61 7.67
C ILE A 169 -5.67 2.65 7.59
N ALA A 170 -6.57 2.67 8.58
CA ALA A 170 -7.62 3.69 8.67
C ALA A 170 -7.04 5.10 8.80
N ARG A 171 -6.01 5.29 9.66
CA ARG A 171 -5.26 6.56 9.78
C ARG A 171 -4.61 6.99 8.48
N ALA A 172 -3.95 6.08 7.79
CA ALA A 172 -3.30 6.38 6.52
C ALA A 172 -4.33 6.79 5.46
N THR A 173 -5.45 6.08 5.37
CA THR A 173 -6.50 6.39 4.39
C THR A 173 -7.11 7.77 4.66
N GLU A 174 -7.41 8.10 5.92
CA GLU A 174 -7.92 9.42 6.31
C GLU A 174 -6.88 10.53 6.03
N TYR A 175 -5.60 10.28 6.29
CA TYR A 175 -4.53 11.20 5.95
C TYR A 175 -4.49 11.52 4.45
N PHE A 176 -4.51 10.51 3.58
CA PHE A 176 -4.49 10.74 2.13
C PHE A 176 -5.80 11.34 1.61
N ALA A 177 -6.94 11.02 2.22
CA ALA A 177 -8.21 11.66 1.88
C ALA A 177 -8.17 13.18 2.12
N ARG A 178 -7.57 13.63 3.24
CA ARG A 178 -7.37 15.07 3.52
C ARG A 178 -6.45 15.76 2.52
N MET A 179 -5.52 15.02 1.94
CA MET A 179 -4.63 15.49 0.87
C MET A 179 -5.29 15.45 -0.53
N GLY A 180 -6.60 15.15 -0.61
CA GLY A 180 -7.35 15.11 -1.86
C GLY A 180 -7.42 13.74 -2.55
N GLY A 181 -6.93 12.69 -1.89
CA GLY A 181 -7.08 11.30 -2.34
C GLY A 181 -8.55 10.87 -2.43
N ARG A 182 -8.83 9.94 -3.34
CA ARG A 182 -10.20 9.47 -3.63
C ARG A 182 -10.50 8.05 -3.13
N THR A 183 -9.50 7.36 -2.61
CA THR A 183 -9.64 6.01 -2.08
C THR A 183 -10.58 6.00 -0.89
N ARG A 184 -11.57 5.10 -0.90
CA ARG A 184 -12.52 4.92 0.20
C ARG A 184 -12.32 3.58 0.91
N LEU A 185 -12.51 3.58 2.22
CA LEU A 185 -12.67 2.33 2.97
C LEU A 185 -14.07 1.78 2.72
N LEU A 186 -14.16 0.51 2.34
CA LEU A 186 -15.42 -0.23 2.28
C LEU A 186 -15.82 -0.73 3.67
N GLY A 187 -14.85 -1.23 4.45
CA GLY A 187 -15.11 -1.77 5.78
C GLY A 187 -14.14 -2.89 6.16
N LEU A 188 -14.53 -3.61 7.21
CA LEU A 188 -13.74 -4.66 7.84
C LEU A 188 -14.24 -6.05 7.45
N VAL A 189 -13.31 -6.96 7.19
CA VAL A 189 -13.55 -8.40 7.13
C VAL A 189 -12.89 -9.03 8.34
N ILE A 190 -13.70 -9.62 9.22
CA ILE A 190 -13.21 -10.30 10.42
C ILE A 190 -12.94 -11.75 10.03
N ASN A 191 -11.67 -12.12 9.95
CA ASN A 191 -11.26 -13.49 9.65
C ASN A 191 -10.88 -14.26 10.91
N ARG A 192 -11.08 -15.58 10.88
CA ARG A 192 -10.90 -16.48 12.03
C ARG A 192 -11.65 -15.94 13.26
N ASP A 193 -12.89 -15.52 13.05
CA ASP A 193 -13.70 -14.96 14.12
C ASP A 193 -13.85 -15.99 15.26
N ASP A 194 -13.46 -15.56 16.45
CA ASP A 194 -13.51 -16.35 17.70
C ASP A 194 -14.74 -16.03 18.55
N GLY A 195 -15.61 -15.12 18.08
CA GLY A 195 -16.85 -14.73 18.75
C GLY A 195 -16.67 -13.75 19.91
N SER A 196 -15.47 -13.23 20.16
CA SER A 196 -15.22 -12.24 21.22
C SER A 196 -15.79 -10.84 20.93
N GLY A 197 -16.11 -10.56 19.67
CA GLY A 197 -16.71 -9.30 19.21
C GLY A 197 -15.83 -8.06 19.41
N VAL A 198 -14.52 -8.23 19.63
CA VAL A 198 -13.60 -7.10 19.81
C VAL A 198 -13.47 -6.28 18.53
N ALA A 199 -13.36 -6.96 17.39
CA ALA A 199 -13.27 -6.32 16.07
C ALA A 199 -14.56 -5.57 15.70
N GLU A 200 -15.72 -6.05 16.13
CA GLU A 200 -17.01 -5.36 15.96
C GLU A 200 -17.05 -4.06 16.78
N ARG A 201 -16.64 -4.11 18.06
CA ARG A 201 -16.53 -2.89 18.88
C ARG A 201 -15.54 -1.88 18.31
N PHE A 202 -14.41 -2.36 17.77
CA PHE A 202 -13.45 -1.52 17.05
C PHE A 202 -14.11 -0.87 15.82
N ALA A 203 -14.81 -1.65 15.01
CA ALA A 203 -15.53 -1.21 13.81
C ALA A 203 -16.50 -0.06 14.15
N ASP A 204 -17.33 -0.26 15.17
CA ASP A 204 -18.30 0.73 15.65
C ASP A 204 -17.61 2.02 16.12
N ARG A 205 -16.50 1.90 16.87
CA ARG A 205 -15.78 3.07 17.41
C ARG A 205 -15.11 3.90 16.34
N VAL A 206 -14.57 3.23 15.31
CA VAL A 206 -13.88 3.89 14.18
C VAL A 206 -14.87 4.40 13.13
N GLY A 207 -16.10 3.87 13.10
CA GLY A 207 -17.09 4.21 12.08
C GLY A 207 -16.94 3.39 10.80
N LEU A 208 -16.44 2.16 10.91
CA LEU A 208 -16.30 1.21 9.79
C LEU A 208 -17.37 0.11 9.88
N PRO A 209 -18.03 -0.25 8.78
CA PRO A 209 -18.94 -1.39 8.76
C PRO A 209 -18.15 -2.70 8.76
N VAL A 210 -18.72 -3.74 9.37
CA VAL A 210 -18.25 -5.12 9.19
C VAL A 210 -18.93 -5.69 7.94
N LEU A 211 -18.13 -5.99 6.91
CA LEU A 211 -18.59 -6.50 5.62
C LEU A 211 -18.84 -8.00 5.65
N LEU A 212 -18.00 -8.73 6.38
CA LEU A 212 -18.04 -10.19 6.45
C LEU A 212 -17.36 -10.68 7.72
N LYS A 213 -17.91 -11.75 8.30
CA LYS A 213 -17.30 -12.52 9.39
C LYS A 213 -17.04 -13.93 8.90
N ILE A 214 -15.78 -14.34 8.89
CA ILE A 214 -15.34 -15.67 8.46
C ILE A 214 -14.97 -16.46 9.71
N PRO A 215 -15.69 -17.56 10.02
CA PRO A 215 -15.38 -18.37 11.19
C PRO A 215 -14.06 -19.11 11.01
N LEU A 216 -13.38 -19.42 12.10
CA LEU A 216 -12.27 -20.37 12.07
C LEU A 216 -12.79 -21.76 11.65
N SER A 217 -12.34 -22.25 10.49
CA SER A 217 -12.77 -23.55 9.95
C SER A 217 -11.57 -24.41 9.58
N ARG A 218 -11.48 -25.60 10.21
CA ARG A 218 -10.43 -26.57 9.90
C ARG A 218 -10.49 -27.00 8.44
N LYS A 219 -11.70 -27.27 7.93
CA LYS A 219 -11.92 -27.64 6.54
C LYS A 219 -11.43 -26.56 5.57
N ALA A 220 -11.71 -25.29 5.86
CA ALA A 220 -11.22 -24.20 5.02
C ALA A 220 -9.68 -24.06 5.07
N CYS A 221 -9.07 -24.30 6.24
CA CYS A 221 -7.62 -24.36 6.36
C CYS A 221 -7.04 -25.53 5.55
N ASP A 222 -7.58 -26.74 5.68
CA ASP A 222 -7.07 -27.92 4.97
C ASP A 222 -7.21 -27.76 3.44
N LEU A 223 -8.29 -27.12 2.97
CA LEU A 223 -8.46 -26.74 1.56
C LEU A 223 -7.40 -25.72 1.12
N ALA A 224 -7.18 -24.66 1.89
CA ALA A 224 -6.19 -23.63 1.57
C ALA A 224 -4.76 -24.20 1.55
N ASP A 225 -4.41 -25.05 2.50
CA ASP A 225 -3.12 -25.75 2.58
C ASP A 225 -2.92 -26.71 1.40
N SER A 226 -4.03 -27.21 0.84
CA SER A 226 -4.05 -28.04 -0.38
C SER A 226 -4.19 -27.20 -1.67
N PHE A 227 -4.07 -25.88 -1.59
CA PHE A 227 -4.25 -24.93 -2.70
C PHE A 227 -5.60 -25.07 -3.41
N GLN A 228 -6.65 -25.35 -2.65
CA GLN A 228 -8.03 -25.43 -3.12
C GLN A 228 -8.85 -24.23 -2.63
N LEU A 229 -9.85 -23.87 -3.43
CA LEU A 229 -10.80 -22.82 -3.08
C LEU A 229 -11.69 -23.28 -1.92
N ALA A 230 -11.88 -22.40 -0.93
CA ALA A 230 -12.81 -22.64 0.16
C ALA A 230 -14.26 -22.71 -0.34
N LEU A 231 -14.56 -22.19 -1.53
CA LEU A 231 -15.85 -22.29 -2.21
C LEU A 231 -16.31 -23.73 -2.49
N LEU A 232 -15.44 -24.73 -2.34
CA LEU A 232 -15.85 -26.15 -2.35
C LEU A 232 -16.67 -26.53 -1.10
N ASP A 233 -16.57 -25.74 -0.04
CA ASP A 233 -17.47 -25.79 1.10
C ASP A 233 -18.65 -24.83 0.89
N GLU A 234 -19.88 -25.35 0.99
CA GLU A 234 -21.11 -24.59 0.74
C GLU A 234 -21.26 -23.38 1.66
N SER A 235 -20.79 -23.46 2.91
CA SER A 235 -20.90 -22.35 3.86
C SER A 235 -20.00 -21.19 3.45
N PHE A 236 -18.77 -21.49 3.00
CA PHE A 236 -17.84 -20.49 2.50
C PHE A 236 -18.29 -19.96 1.14
N ASP A 237 -18.85 -20.80 0.26
CA ASP A 237 -19.41 -20.34 -1.01
C ASP A 237 -20.53 -19.31 -0.82
N ALA A 238 -21.41 -19.54 0.17
CA ALA A 238 -22.46 -18.59 0.54
C ALA A 238 -21.89 -17.27 1.09
N LEU A 239 -20.91 -17.35 2.01
CA LEU A 239 -20.26 -16.17 2.61
C LEU A 239 -19.59 -15.30 1.54
N PHE A 240 -18.76 -15.90 0.70
CA PHE A 240 -18.08 -15.19 -0.38
C PHE A 240 -19.06 -14.74 -1.47
N GLY A 241 -20.14 -15.48 -1.71
CA GLY A 241 -21.24 -15.08 -2.59
C GLY A 241 -21.92 -13.80 -2.14
N SER A 242 -22.22 -13.69 -0.84
CA SER A 242 -22.86 -12.51 -0.26
C SER A 242 -21.99 -11.26 -0.43
N ILE A 243 -20.70 -11.32 -0.07
CA ILE A 243 -19.82 -10.14 -0.20
C ILE A 243 -19.54 -9.79 -1.66
N ALA A 244 -19.34 -10.77 -2.54
CA ALA A 244 -19.15 -10.53 -3.98
C ALA A 244 -20.40 -9.84 -4.58
N GLN A 245 -21.60 -10.33 -4.24
CA GLN A 245 -22.85 -9.71 -4.67
C GLN A 245 -22.99 -8.28 -4.14
N ALA A 246 -22.63 -8.03 -2.87
CA ALA A 246 -22.68 -6.70 -2.29
C ALA A 246 -21.75 -5.70 -3.00
N ILE A 247 -20.54 -6.14 -3.35
CA ILE A 247 -19.56 -5.34 -4.12
C ILE A 247 -20.08 -5.07 -5.53
N VAL A 248 -20.52 -6.11 -6.25
CA VAL A 248 -21.04 -5.99 -7.63
C VAL A 248 -22.25 -5.07 -7.71
N SER A 249 -23.19 -5.24 -6.78
CA SER A 249 -24.41 -4.42 -6.74
C SER A 249 -24.22 -3.04 -6.10
N ARG A 250 -23.02 -2.73 -5.60
CA ARG A 250 -22.70 -1.49 -4.86
C ARG A 250 -23.65 -1.25 -3.67
N THR A 251 -24.01 -2.33 -2.98
CA THR A 251 -24.88 -2.32 -1.79
C THR A 251 -24.10 -2.44 -0.47
N THR A 252 -22.77 -2.46 -0.54
CA THR A 252 -21.91 -2.34 0.65
C THR A 252 -22.27 -1.08 1.46
N PRO A 253 -22.26 -1.14 2.81
CA PRO A 253 -22.62 0.01 3.62
C PRO A 253 -21.72 1.23 3.35
N THR A 254 -22.32 2.42 3.28
CA THR A 254 -21.59 3.66 3.03
C THR A 254 -20.82 4.09 4.27
N VAL A 255 -19.49 4.17 4.15
CA VAL A 255 -18.63 4.80 5.15
C VAL A 255 -18.77 6.31 5.05
N LYS A 256 -19.36 6.94 6.07
CA LYS A 256 -19.57 8.40 6.11
C LYS A 256 -18.36 9.15 6.64
N GLN A 257 -17.79 8.65 7.74
CA GLN A 257 -16.67 9.26 8.43
C GLN A 257 -15.89 8.15 9.14
N VAL A 258 -14.56 8.22 9.05
CA VAL A 258 -13.65 7.30 9.72
C VAL A 258 -12.90 8.08 10.78
N THR A 259 -12.97 7.62 12.02
CA THR A 259 -12.30 8.24 13.17
C THR A 259 -11.36 7.22 13.79
N PRO A 260 -10.11 7.12 13.30
CA PRO A 260 -9.16 6.18 13.88
C PRO A 260 -8.87 6.54 15.34
N LEU A 261 -8.70 5.51 16.17
CA LEU A 261 -8.54 5.68 17.61
C LEU A 261 -7.12 6.12 17.95
N ASP A 262 -6.98 6.94 19.00
CA ASP A 262 -5.69 7.12 19.63
C ASP A 262 -5.25 5.85 20.38
N TYR A 263 -4.02 5.84 20.92
CA TYR A 263 -3.50 4.66 21.58
C TYR A 263 -4.29 4.29 22.84
N GLN A 264 -4.73 5.25 23.65
CA GLN A 264 -5.45 4.97 24.90
C GLN A 264 -6.86 4.45 24.60
N GLU A 265 -7.57 5.08 23.68
CA GLU A 265 -8.88 4.66 23.19
C GLU A 265 -8.82 3.26 22.57
N PHE A 266 -7.79 3.00 21.76
CA PHE A 266 -7.56 1.69 21.15
C PHE A 266 -7.32 0.62 22.22
N MET A 267 -6.47 0.91 23.21
CA MET A 267 -6.15 -0.02 24.28
C MET A 267 -7.37 -0.34 25.15
N ALA A 268 -8.27 0.61 25.35
CA ALA A 268 -9.51 0.41 26.10
C ALA A 268 -10.45 -0.67 25.48
N LEU A 269 -10.30 -0.99 24.19
CA LEU A 269 -11.08 -2.06 23.53
C LEU A 269 -10.81 -3.46 24.11
N PHE A 270 -9.63 -3.64 24.72
CA PHE A 270 -9.14 -4.91 25.26
C PHE A 270 -9.24 -5.00 26.79
N GLY A 271 -9.83 -3.98 27.44
CA GLY A 271 -10.04 -3.94 28.90
C GLY A 271 -9.00 -3.08 29.64
N ASN A 272 -8.83 -3.34 30.94
CA ASN A 272 -8.02 -2.51 31.83
C ASN A 272 -6.53 -2.61 31.50
N VAL A 273 -6.02 -1.59 30.81
CA VAL A 273 -4.59 -1.35 30.66
C VAL A 273 -4.08 -0.62 31.88
N ARG A 274 -2.93 -1.05 32.41
CA ARG A 274 -2.24 -0.31 33.47
C ARG A 274 -1.81 1.05 32.93
N THR A 275 -2.56 2.08 33.28
CA THR A 275 -2.27 3.48 32.91
C THR A 275 -1.40 4.19 33.96
N ASP A 276 -1.08 3.52 35.06
CA ASP A 276 -0.30 4.03 36.19
C ASP A 276 1.22 3.88 35.99
N LEU A 277 1.65 3.13 34.98
CA LEU A 277 3.06 2.96 34.63
C LEU A 277 3.53 4.14 33.77
N SER A 278 4.25 5.08 34.39
CA SER A 278 5.04 6.08 33.68
C SER A 278 6.48 5.56 33.54
N PRO A 279 6.93 5.15 32.33
CA PRO A 279 8.31 4.71 32.15
C PRO A 279 9.26 5.87 32.45
N ALA A 280 10.27 5.62 33.29
CA ALA A 280 11.39 6.53 33.46
C ALA A 280 12.34 6.39 32.25
N SER A 281 12.90 7.50 31.79
CA SER A 281 13.98 7.46 30.80
C SER A 281 15.19 6.75 31.41
N ALA A 282 15.77 5.80 30.67
CA ALA A 282 17.06 5.23 31.03
C ALA A 282 18.17 6.24 30.71
N PHE A 283 19.11 6.41 31.63
CA PHE A 283 20.33 7.18 31.42
C PHE A 283 21.47 6.28 30.92
N VAL A 284 22.58 6.89 30.51
CA VAL A 284 23.76 6.16 30.02
C VAL A 284 24.30 5.25 31.12
N GLU A 285 24.24 5.72 32.37
CA GLU A 285 24.67 4.99 33.56
C GLU A 285 23.83 3.72 33.80
N ASP A 286 22.52 3.77 33.49
CA ASP A 286 21.62 2.62 33.62
C ASP A 286 21.94 1.50 32.60
N LEU A 287 22.66 1.83 31.52
CA LEU A 287 22.91 0.93 30.39
C LEU A 287 24.38 0.48 30.25
N PHE A 288 25.34 1.26 30.74
CA PHE A 288 26.77 1.07 30.41
C PHE A 288 27.75 1.01 31.60
N ASP A 289 27.28 0.89 32.85
CA ASP A 289 28.13 0.72 34.07
C ASP A 289 29.30 1.73 34.21
N THR A 290 29.25 2.83 33.47
CA THR A 290 30.30 3.85 33.41
C THR A 290 29.66 5.20 33.72
N PRO A 291 30.22 6.01 34.63
CA PRO A 291 29.67 7.33 34.89
C PRO A 291 29.89 8.19 33.64
N ALA A 292 28.82 8.54 32.92
CA ALA A 292 28.87 9.54 31.88
C ALA A 292 28.34 10.87 32.42
N GLU A 293 28.80 11.96 31.84
CA GLU A 293 28.24 13.27 32.15
C GLU A 293 26.79 13.33 31.69
N SER A 294 25.92 13.82 32.57
CA SER A 294 24.51 14.02 32.27
C SER A 294 24.36 15.01 31.12
N VAL A 295 24.18 14.52 29.90
CA VAL A 295 23.75 15.35 28.79
C VAL A 295 22.25 15.54 28.92
N THR A 296 21.83 16.78 29.17
CA THR A 296 20.41 17.13 29.12
C THR A 296 19.95 16.88 27.70
N LEU A 297 19.07 15.89 27.50
CA LEU A 297 18.41 15.71 26.22
C LEU A 297 17.65 17.02 25.94
N PRO A 298 17.92 17.69 24.81
CA PRO A 298 17.10 18.83 24.43
C PRO A 298 15.65 18.33 24.38
N PRO A 299 14.68 19.13 24.86
CA PRO A 299 13.29 18.76 24.73
C PRO A 299 13.01 18.40 23.27
N VAL A 300 12.60 17.16 23.03
CA VAL A 300 12.11 16.75 21.71
C VAL A 300 10.74 17.39 21.54
N HIS A 301 10.78 18.66 21.18
CA HIS A 301 9.66 19.28 20.52
C HIS A 301 9.55 18.59 19.15
N LEU A 302 8.35 18.15 18.78
CA LEU A 302 7.99 18.04 17.37
C LEU A 302 8.04 19.46 16.81
N HIS A 303 9.25 19.94 16.55
CA HIS A 303 9.43 21.18 15.82
C HIS A 303 8.89 20.90 14.42
N GLU A 304 7.94 21.73 13.99
CA GLU A 304 7.61 21.97 12.58
C GLU A 304 8.81 22.62 11.86
N ALA A 305 10.02 22.13 12.10
CA ALA A 305 11.22 22.60 11.43
C ALA A 305 11.22 22.04 10.02
N ALA A 306 11.34 22.95 9.06
CA ALA A 306 11.57 22.69 7.65
C ALA A 306 12.63 21.59 7.45
N ILE A 307 12.21 20.48 6.82
CA ILE A 307 13.01 19.27 6.57
C ILE A 307 14.26 19.55 5.71
N ALA A 308 14.37 20.73 5.08
CA ALA A 308 15.49 21.14 4.22
C ALA A 308 16.87 21.11 4.90
N GLU A 309 16.94 21.21 6.24
CA GLU A 309 18.22 21.17 6.97
C GLU A 309 18.76 19.75 7.23
N ARG A 310 17.94 18.70 7.01
CA ARG A 310 18.32 17.29 7.30
C ARG A 310 19.00 16.56 6.15
N LEU A 311 19.03 17.13 4.95
CA LEU A 311 19.57 16.47 3.76
C LEU A 311 21.05 16.86 3.55
N ASP A 312 21.94 15.89 3.40
CA ASP A 312 23.36 16.10 3.08
C ASP A 312 23.55 16.45 1.60
N LEU A 313 23.10 17.66 1.25
CA LEU A 313 23.07 18.21 -0.10
C LEU A 313 24.17 19.25 -0.30
N GLY A 314 24.69 19.34 -1.52
CA GLY A 314 25.52 20.46 -1.96
C GLY A 314 24.75 21.79 -1.88
N ALA A 315 25.49 22.91 -1.77
CA ALA A 315 24.89 24.25 -1.59
C ALA A 315 23.80 24.62 -2.63
N PRO A 316 23.93 24.29 -3.93
CA PRO A 316 22.89 24.57 -4.93
C PRO A 316 21.60 23.76 -4.70
N ALA A 317 21.74 22.47 -4.38
CA ALA A 317 20.60 21.58 -4.12
C ALA A 317 19.85 21.94 -2.82
N LYS A 318 20.58 22.39 -1.78
CA LYS A 318 19.97 22.91 -0.55
C LYS A 318 19.11 24.14 -0.81
N GLN A 319 19.58 25.07 -1.64
CA GLN A 319 18.82 26.27 -2.00
C GLN A 319 17.51 25.94 -2.72
N VAL A 320 17.53 24.99 -3.66
CA VAL A 320 16.32 24.55 -4.38
C VAL A 320 15.34 23.83 -3.45
N ALA A 321 15.82 22.91 -2.61
CA ALA A 321 14.97 22.24 -1.63
C ALA A 321 14.30 23.23 -0.66
N THR A 322 15.04 24.27 -0.26
CA THR A 322 14.53 25.34 0.62
C THR A 322 13.48 26.20 -0.11
N ARG A 323 13.68 26.52 -1.39
CA ARG A 323 12.72 27.28 -2.19
C ARG A 323 11.46 26.49 -2.51
N LEU A 324 11.57 25.20 -2.85
CA LEU A 324 10.41 24.32 -3.02
C LEU A 324 9.49 24.32 -1.80
N LEU A 325 10.09 24.22 -0.61
CA LEU A 325 9.32 24.27 0.63
C LEU A 325 8.70 25.66 0.86
N LYS A 326 9.49 26.72 0.71
CA LYS A 326 9.06 28.08 1.06
C LYS A 326 8.07 28.70 0.06
N GLU A 327 8.23 28.41 -1.22
CA GLU A 327 7.46 29.04 -2.30
C GLU A 327 6.32 28.15 -2.80
N LEU A 328 6.44 26.82 -2.69
CA LEU A 328 5.45 25.86 -3.19
C LEU A 328 4.83 24.98 -2.10
N GLY A 329 5.30 25.05 -0.85
CA GLY A 329 4.80 24.20 0.25
C GLY A 329 5.14 22.71 0.08
N LEU A 330 6.11 22.39 -0.76
CA LEU A 330 6.49 21.02 -1.14
C LEU A 330 7.61 20.50 -0.23
N TYR A 331 7.39 19.38 0.47
CA TYR A 331 8.35 18.86 1.45
C TYR A 331 9.35 17.91 0.81
N VAL A 332 10.62 18.31 0.64
CA VAL A 332 11.66 17.41 0.13
C VAL A 332 12.00 16.35 1.19
N THR A 333 11.70 15.09 0.90
CA THR A 333 11.94 13.94 1.77
C THR A 333 13.20 13.15 1.42
N ASP A 334 13.67 13.21 0.17
CA ASP A 334 14.90 12.57 -0.28
C ASP A 334 15.50 13.34 -1.45
N ALA A 335 16.80 13.22 -1.69
CA ALA A 335 17.49 13.91 -2.77
C ALA A 335 18.68 13.09 -3.28
N THR A 336 18.71 12.84 -4.59
CA THR A 336 19.78 12.07 -5.24
C THR A 336 20.35 12.84 -6.42
N VAL A 337 21.67 12.78 -6.59
CA VAL A 337 22.37 13.34 -7.75
C VAL A 337 22.81 12.19 -8.63
N ASP A 338 22.24 12.10 -9.82
CA ASP A 338 22.55 11.06 -10.80
C ASP A 338 23.37 11.65 -11.97
N PRO A 339 24.46 11.01 -12.44
CA PRO A 339 25.30 11.53 -13.51
C PRO A 339 24.58 11.75 -14.86
N GLN A 340 23.49 11.03 -15.14
CA GLN A 340 22.70 11.13 -16.37
C GLN A 340 21.39 11.91 -16.21
N LYS A 341 20.82 11.95 -15.00
CA LYS A 341 19.52 12.60 -14.71
C LYS A 341 19.67 13.92 -13.94
N GLY A 342 20.85 14.21 -13.39
CA GLY A 342 21.12 15.40 -12.59
C GLY A 342 20.49 15.35 -11.20
N LEU A 343 20.16 16.52 -10.63
CA LEU A 343 19.52 16.61 -9.31
C LEU A 343 18.07 16.09 -9.39
N THR A 344 17.76 15.11 -8.54
CA THR A 344 16.43 14.51 -8.40
C THR A 344 15.98 14.66 -6.96
N LEU A 345 14.83 15.30 -6.74
CA LEU A 345 14.26 15.52 -5.41
C LEU A 345 12.99 14.68 -5.25
N THR A 346 12.90 13.91 -4.18
CA THR A 346 11.65 13.27 -3.77
C THR A 346 10.95 14.20 -2.80
N VAL A 347 9.72 14.55 -3.11
CA VAL A 347 8.87 15.49 -2.41
C VAL A 347 7.65 14.73 -1.87
N ASP A 348 7.26 15.05 -0.65
CA ASP A 348 6.17 14.44 0.13
C ASP A 348 6.28 12.91 0.25
N GLY A 349 7.48 12.35 0.03
CA GLY A 349 7.76 10.91 0.08
C GLY A 349 7.41 10.14 -1.18
N HIS A 350 6.92 10.79 -2.24
CA HIS A 350 6.41 10.08 -3.42
C HIS A 350 6.51 10.85 -4.76
N VAL A 351 6.55 12.19 -4.75
CA VAL A 351 6.69 12.99 -5.99
C VAL A 351 8.16 13.15 -6.34
N ILE A 352 8.58 12.70 -7.51
CA ILE A 352 9.98 12.83 -7.95
C ILE A 352 10.10 14.00 -8.93
N ILE A 353 10.85 15.05 -8.56
CA ILE A 353 11.13 16.20 -9.41
C ILE A 353 12.58 16.12 -9.92
N CYS A 354 12.72 16.00 -11.24
CA CYS A 354 14.01 15.96 -11.91
C CYS A 354 14.42 17.36 -12.41
N PHE A 355 15.35 17.99 -11.70
CA PHE A 355 15.85 19.31 -12.07
C PHE A 355 16.93 19.25 -13.17
N GLY A 356 17.59 18.11 -13.37
CA GLY A 356 18.64 18.01 -14.38
C GLY A 356 19.94 18.67 -13.90
N SER A 357 20.65 19.35 -14.78
CA SER A 357 21.93 19.98 -14.44
C SER A 357 21.76 21.08 -13.39
N GLU A 358 22.80 21.33 -12.58
CA GLU A 358 22.76 22.41 -11.58
C GLU A 358 22.57 23.81 -12.21
N GLN A 359 22.92 23.97 -13.49
CA GLN A 359 22.79 25.23 -14.22
C GLN A 359 21.34 25.59 -14.54
N ASP A 360 20.45 24.59 -14.62
CA ASP A 360 19.04 24.78 -14.99
C ASP A 360 18.13 25.05 -13.77
N LEU A 361 18.67 24.94 -12.54
CA LEU A 361 17.92 24.95 -11.29
C LEU A 361 17.09 26.23 -11.07
N ASP A 362 17.71 27.40 -11.20
CA ASP A 362 17.05 28.68 -10.95
C ASP A 362 15.93 28.97 -11.97
N SER A 363 16.16 28.65 -13.23
CA SER A 363 15.16 28.86 -14.30
C SER A 363 13.94 27.98 -14.10
N LYS A 364 14.14 26.71 -13.73
CA LYS A 364 13.03 25.78 -13.44
C LYS A 364 12.27 26.18 -12.18
N MET A 365 12.96 26.65 -11.15
CA MET A 365 12.32 27.14 -9.94
C MET A 365 11.45 28.38 -10.21
N ALA A 366 11.94 29.33 -10.99
CA ALA A 366 11.16 30.51 -11.37
C ALA A 366 9.88 30.14 -12.12
N VAL A 367 9.94 29.15 -13.01
CA VAL A 367 8.77 28.64 -13.74
C VAL A 367 7.78 27.96 -12.79
N LEU A 368 8.25 27.07 -11.90
CA LEU A 368 7.37 26.39 -10.93
C LEU A 368 6.70 27.38 -9.97
N ALA A 369 7.44 28.36 -9.47
CA ALA A 369 6.91 29.43 -8.63
C ALA A 369 5.84 30.24 -9.39
N ALA A 370 6.11 30.67 -10.62
CA ALA A 370 5.16 31.43 -11.43
C ALA A 370 3.87 30.62 -11.70
N LEU A 371 3.99 29.33 -11.98
CA LEU A 371 2.86 28.44 -12.21
C LEU A 371 2.01 28.24 -10.95
N SER A 372 2.64 28.03 -9.78
CA SER A 372 1.92 27.93 -8.51
C SER A 372 1.16 29.20 -8.13
N HIS A 373 1.71 30.37 -8.45
CA HIS A 373 1.03 31.66 -8.19
C HIS A 373 -0.13 31.92 -9.16
N SER A 374 -0.19 31.22 -10.30
CA SER A 374 -1.26 31.38 -11.29
C SER A 374 -2.58 30.73 -10.85
N GLY A 375 -2.55 29.78 -9.92
CA GLY A 375 -3.73 29.03 -9.48
C GLY A 375 -4.33 28.08 -10.53
N GLU A 376 -3.77 28.03 -11.73
CA GLU A 376 -4.19 27.15 -12.81
C GLU A 376 -3.53 25.77 -12.67
N PRO A 377 -4.24 24.66 -12.93
CA PRO A 377 -3.62 23.34 -12.98
C PRO A 377 -2.65 23.29 -14.16
N TYR A 378 -1.40 22.93 -13.90
CA TYR A 378 -0.35 22.86 -14.92
C TYR A 378 0.24 21.46 -15.02
N HIS A 379 0.74 21.15 -16.21
CA HIS A 379 1.42 19.88 -16.45
C HIS A 379 2.86 20.14 -16.84
N TYR A 380 3.80 19.56 -16.10
CA TYR A 380 5.22 19.62 -16.47
C TYR A 380 5.58 18.44 -17.37
N VAL A 381 6.24 18.74 -18.49
CA VAL A 381 6.77 17.75 -19.44
C VAL A 381 8.18 18.17 -19.82
N ASP A 382 9.20 17.36 -19.52
CA ASP A 382 10.57 17.62 -19.99
C ASP A 382 10.67 17.22 -21.47
N LEU A 383 10.59 18.22 -22.34
CA LEU A 383 10.61 18.07 -23.80
C LEU A 383 11.95 17.59 -24.37
N ARG A 384 13.02 17.54 -23.57
CA ARG A 384 14.32 16.99 -24.01
C ARG A 384 14.33 15.47 -24.06
N ARG A 385 13.32 14.80 -23.47
CA ARG A 385 13.13 13.35 -23.52
C ARG A 385 11.68 13.03 -23.87
N PRO A 386 11.39 12.41 -25.04
CA PRO A 386 10.04 12.11 -25.49
C PRO A 386 9.19 11.22 -24.55
N THR A 387 9.84 10.57 -23.58
CA THR A 387 9.23 9.62 -22.63
C THR A 387 9.15 10.15 -21.19
N SER A 388 9.36 11.45 -20.98
CA SER A 388 9.28 12.02 -19.62
C SER A 388 7.87 11.89 -19.03
N PRO A 389 7.75 11.53 -17.74
CA PRO A 389 6.44 11.45 -17.08
C PRO A 389 5.68 12.78 -17.14
N LEU A 390 4.36 12.67 -17.23
CA LEU A 390 3.44 13.81 -17.12
C LEU A 390 3.19 14.07 -15.63
N TYR A 391 3.72 15.17 -15.12
CA TYR A 391 3.47 15.61 -13.75
C TYR A 391 2.25 16.54 -13.77
N ARG A 392 1.32 16.40 -12.82
CA ARG A 392 0.11 17.21 -12.69
C ARG A 392 0.16 18.04 -11.41
#